data_AF-C8S0R3-F1
#
_entry.id   AF-C8S0R3-F1
#
_cell.length_a   1.000
_cell.length_b   1.000
_cell.length_c   1.000
_cell.angle_alpha   90.00
_cell.angle_beta   90.00
_cell.angle_gamma   90.00
#
_symmetry.space_group_name_H-M   'P 1'
#
loop_
_entity.id
_entity.type
_entity.pdbx_description
1 polymer ?
#
loop_
_entity_poly.entity_id
_entity_poly.type
_entity_poly.pdbx_seq_one_letter_code
_entity_poly.pdbx_strand_id
1 'polypeptide(L)' 'MRMLLLLTLLPTAALAHAGDHSHVGLFHLLTEPDHLAMLAVAVVAVALAVWWHKGRQE' A
#
# COMPACT_ATOMS: atom_id res chain seq x y z
N MET A 1 -12.06 12.87 -15.99
CA MET A 1 -12.84 13.07 -14.74
C MET A 1 -12.98 11.80 -13.88
N ARG A 2 -13.04 10.58 -14.46
CA ARG A 2 -13.10 9.32 -13.68
C ARG A 2 -11.92 9.08 -12.72
N MET A 3 -10.73 9.57 -13.07
CA MET A 3 -9.50 9.41 -12.26
C MET A 3 -9.52 10.20 -10.95
N LEU A 4 -10.27 11.33 -10.89
CA LEU A 4 -10.39 12.16 -9.69
C LEU A 4 -11.19 11.46 -8.58
N LEU A 5 -12.17 10.63 -8.94
CA LEU A 5 -12.96 9.83 -7.99
C LEU A 5 -12.16 8.69 -7.37
N LEU A 6 -11.12 8.19 -8.05
CA LEU A 6 -10.22 7.18 -7.46
C LEU A 6 -9.32 7.80 -6.39
N LEU A 7 -8.93 9.07 -6.56
CA LEU A 7 -8.11 9.79 -5.58
C LEU A 7 -8.86 10.03 -4.26
N THR A 8 -10.19 10.08 -4.26
CA THR A 8 -10.98 10.23 -3.01
C THR A 8 -11.11 8.93 -2.21
N LEU A 9 -10.73 7.79 -2.79
CA LEU A 9 -10.65 6.50 -2.10
C LEU A 9 -9.28 6.29 -1.44
N LEU A 10 -8.30 7.18 -1.68
CA LEU A 10 -7.04 7.15 -0.94
C LEU A 10 -7.35 7.45 0.53
N PRO A 11 -6.91 6.60 1.48
CA PRO A 11 -7.14 6.82 2.88
C PRO A 11 -6.49 8.14 3.30
N THR A 12 -7.30 9.18 3.46
CA THR A 12 -6.88 10.49 3.96
C THR A 12 -6.36 10.42 5.38
N ALA A 13 -6.74 9.38 6.15
CA ALA A 13 -6.22 9.15 7.50
C ALA A 13 -4.69 8.92 7.52
N ALA A 14 -4.13 8.24 6.52
CA ALA A 14 -2.68 8.05 6.40
C ALA A 14 -1.93 9.34 6.01
N LEU A 15 -2.62 10.28 5.36
CA LEU A 15 -2.08 11.58 4.93
C LEU A 15 -2.36 12.72 5.93
N ALA A 16 -3.27 12.54 6.89
CA ALA A 16 -3.75 13.59 7.78
C ALA A 16 -3.03 13.68 9.13
N HIS A 17 -2.13 12.74 9.45
CA HIS A 17 -1.34 12.82 10.67
C HIS A 17 0.11 13.21 10.35
N ALA A 18 0.58 14.31 10.94
CA ALA A 18 1.99 14.44 11.26
C ALA A 18 2.26 13.45 12.40
N GLY A 19 2.37 12.15 12.08
CA GLY A 19 2.73 11.13 13.05
C GLY A 19 4.00 11.56 13.77
N ASP A 20 4.02 11.46 15.10
CA ASP A 20 5.28 11.58 15.82
C ASP A 20 6.10 10.31 15.53
N HIS A 21 7.08 10.43 14.64
CA HIS A 21 7.95 9.31 14.26
C HIS A 21 9.15 9.16 15.19
N SER A 22 9.25 9.96 16.26
CA SER A 22 10.41 9.93 17.17
C SER A 22 10.60 8.58 17.87
N HIS A 23 9.57 7.74 17.90
CA HIS A 23 9.57 6.39 18.49
C HIS A 23 9.30 5.27 17.47
N VAL A 24 9.29 5.58 16.17
CA VAL A 24 9.03 4.59 15.12
C VAL A 24 10.28 3.76 14.87
N GLY A 25 10.25 2.49 15.28
CA GLY A 25 11.27 1.48 14.98
C GLY A 25 10.79 0.47 13.93
N LEU A 26 11.67 -0.39 13.44
CA LEU A 26 11.31 -1.43 12.44
C LEU A 26 10.13 -2.32 12.86
N PHE A 27 9.94 -2.50 14.18
CA PHE A 27 8.83 -3.28 14.71
C PHE A 27 7.46 -2.64 14.45
N HIS A 28 7.38 -1.31 14.42
CA HIS A 28 6.15 -0.56 14.12
C HIS A 28 5.60 -0.93 12.73
N LEU A 29 6.48 -1.10 11.73
CA LEU A 29 6.10 -1.52 10.37
C LEU A 29 5.46 -2.91 10.32
N LEU A 30 5.70 -3.75 11.33
CA LEU A 30 5.26 -5.14 11.39
C LEU A 30 4.06 -5.35 12.33
N THR A 31 3.70 -4.36 13.14
CA THR A 31 2.61 -4.48 14.12
C THR A 31 1.41 -3.60 13.84
N GLU A 32 1.59 -2.54 13.05
CA GLU A 32 0.48 -1.63 12.76
C GLU A 32 -0.41 -2.15 11.63
N PRO A 33 -1.74 -2.26 11.83
CA PRO A 33 -2.66 -2.86 10.87
C PRO A 33 -2.64 -2.22 9.48
N ASP A 34 -2.42 -0.91 9.40
CA ASP A 34 -2.37 -0.14 8.16
C ASP A 34 -1.10 -0.43 7.34
N HIS A 35 0.05 -0.57 8.00
CA HIS A 35 1.31 -0.98 7.36
C HIS A 35 1.21 -2.41 6.80
N LEU A 36 0.62 -3.32 7.57
CA LEU A 36 0.37 -4.70 7.14
C LEU A 36 -0.60 -4.75 5.95
N ALA A 37 -1.67 -3.95 5.97
CA ALA A 37 -2.61 -3.86 4.86
C ALA A 37 -1.94 -3.33 3.57
N MET A 38 -1.13 -2.28 3.68
CA MET A 38 -0.34 -1.75 2.57
C MET A 38 0.63 -2.79 2.01
N LEU A 39 1.34 -3.51 2.88
CA LEU A 39 2.28 -4.56 2.48
C LEU A 39 1.55 -5.69 1.74
N ALA A 40 0.39 -6.13 2.24
CA ALA A 40 -0.42 -7.16 1.58
C ALA A 40 -0.84 -6.74 0.17
N VAL A 41 -1.31 -5.49 0.00
CA VAL A 41 -1.67 -4.94 -1.32
C VAL A 41 -0.47 -4.92 -2.25
N ALA A 42 0.70 -4.47 -1.78
CA ALA A 42 1.92 -4.44 -2.57
C ALA A 42 2.35 -5.83 -3.04
N VAL A 43 2.32 -6.83 -2.16
CA VAL A 43 2.65 -8.23 -2.49
C VAL A 43 1.71 -8.77 -3.56
N VAL A 44 0.39 -8.56 -3.43
CA VAL A 44 -0.60 -9.00 -4.41
C VAL A 44 -0.38 -8.31 -5.76
N ALA A 45 -0.13 -7.00 -5.76
CA ALA A 45 0.12 -6.24 -6.99
C ALA A 45 1.35 -6.77 -7.75
N VAL A 46 2.45 -7.04 -7.04
CA VAL A 46 3.68 -7.60 -7.64
C VAL A 46 3.42 -9.01 -8.17
N ALA A 47 2.74 -9.87 -7.41
CA ALA A 47 2.42 -11.22 -7.84
C ALA A 47 1.58 -11.23 -9.13
N LEU A 48 0.56 -10.38 -9.21
CA LEU A 48 -0.26 -10.20 -10.40
C LEU A 48 0.55 -9.67 -11.59
N ALA A 49 1.44 -8.69 -11.36
CA ALA A 49 2.29 -8.14 -12.42
C ALA A 49 3.25 -9.21 -12.98
N VAL A 50 3.86 -10.03 -12.11
CA VAL A 50 4.72 -11.14 -12.51
C VAL A 50 3.93 -12.19 -13.29
N TRP A 51 2.76 -12.58 -12.79
CA TRP A 51 1.90 -13.56 -13.47
C TRP A 51 1.47 -13.08 -14.86
N TRP A 52 1.04 -11.81 -14.97
CA TRP A 52 0.68 -11.20 -16.24
C TRP A 52 1.85 -11.12 -17.21
N HIS A 53 3.04 -10.74 -16.72
CA HIS A 53 4.24 -10.68 -17.55
C HIS A 53 4.63 -12.07 -18.05
N LYS A 54 4.56 -13.10 -17.20
CA LYS A 54 4.84 -14.48 -17.57
C LYS A 54 3.88 -14.98 -18.66
N GLY A 55 2.58 -14.77 -18.50
CA GLY A 55 1.57 -15.20 -19.47
C GLY A 55 1.66 -14.51 -20.84
N ARG A 56 2.48 -13.47 -20.99
CA ARG A 56 2.79 -12.83 -22.28
C ARG A 56 4.03 -13.39 -22.98
N GLN A 57 4.83 -14.19 -22.29
CA GLN A 57 6.03 -14.81 -22.85
C GLN A 57 5.77 -16.23 -23.38
N GLU A 58 4.57 -16.76 -23.13
CA GLU A 58 4.03 -18.01 -23.68
C GLU A 58 3.15 -17.70 -24.89
#